data_AF-C4MJ48-F1
#
_entry.id   AF-C4MJ48-F1
#
_cell.length_a   1.000
_cell.length_b   1.000
_cell.length_c   1.000
_cell.angle_alpha   90.00
_cell.angle_beta   90.00
_cell.angle_gamma   90.00
#
_symmetry.space_group_name_H-M   'P 1'
#
loop_
_entity.id
_entity.type
_entity.pdbx_description
1 polymer ?
#
loop_
_entity_poly.entity_id
_entity_poly.type
_entity_poly.pdbx_seq_one_letter_code
_entity_poly.pdbx_strand_id
1 'polypeptide(L)'
;KELIGAPAGKLHTGRSRNDQVVTDMRLWLRDSLSTLMEDAHQLISTMVDRAASEIDVLFPGYTHMQRAQPIRWSHWILSHAVALSRDMDRLQEMKKRVNILPLGSGAIAGTPFDIDREFLQKELAFDGISLNSMDATGQRDFVVEFLFWGSLCLTHLSKMAEDLMLYSTKEFSFIMLSDAYSTGSSLMPQKKNADSLELIRSKAGRVFGNCAGFLMTLKGLPSTYN
;
A
#
# COMPACT_ATOMS: atom_id res chain seq x y z
N LYS A 1 -11.87 28.80 -15.63
CA LYS A 1 -11.93 29.79 -16.74
C LYS A 1 -13.38 29.98 -17.23
N GLU A 2 -14.13 28.91 -17.47
CA GLU A 2 -15.57 29.00 -17.81
C GLU A 2 -16.40 29.74 -16.75
N LEU A 3 -16.16 29.49 -15.46
CA LEU A 3 -16.94 30.10 -14.37
C LEU A 3 -16.67 31.59 -14.11
N ILE A 4 -15.41 32.03 -14.21
CA ILE A 4 -14.99 33.38 -13.76
C ILE A 4 -14.18 34.15 -14.82
N GLY A 5 -14.05 33.60 -16.02
CA GLY A 5 -13.33 34.24 -17.13
C GLY A 5 -11.81 34.31 -16.94
N ALA A 6 -11.23 35.40 -17.46
CA ALA A 6 -9.78 35.68 -17.46
C ALA A 6 -9.11 35.71 -16.08
N PRO A 7 -9.75 36.23 -14.99
CA PRO A 7 -9.18 36.19 -13.64
C PRO A 7 -8.68 34.83 -13.16
N ALA A 8 -9.27 33.72 -13.62
CA ALA A 8 -8.82 32.36 -13.27
C ALA A 8 -7.33 32.11 -13.59
N GLY A 9 -6.80 32.75 -14.64
CA GLY A 9 -5.39 32.60 -15.01
C GLY A 9 -4.41 33.12 -13.95
N LYS A 10 -4.85 34.08 -13.12
CA LYS A 10 -4.02 34.63 -12.04
C LYS A 10 -3.74 33.65 -10.91
N LEU A 11 -4.51 32.56 -10.81
CA LEU A 11 -4.27 31.48 -9.83
C LEU A 11 -2.95 30.73 -10.11
N HIS A 12 -2.44 30.79 -11.34
CA HIS A 12 -1.16 30.17 -11.70
C HIS A 12 0.05 31.08 -11.41
N THR A 13 -0.15 32.33 -10.99
CA THR A 13 0.96 33.25 -10.70
C THR A 13 1.84 32.67 -9.58
N GLY A 14 3.14 32.51 -9.87
CA GLY A 14 4.11 31.98 -8.91
C GLY A 14 4.03 30.46 -8.67
N ARG A 15 3.22 29.72 -9.44
CA ARG A 15 3.07 28.27 -9.35
C ARG A 15 3.43 27.60 -10.66
N SER A 16 4.07 26.44 -10.61
CA SER A 16 4.31 25.58 -11.78
C SER A 16 3.38 24.38 -11.75
N ARG A 17 3.27 23.70 -12.89
CA ARG A 17 2.68 22.35 -12.88
C ARG A 17 3.55 21.37 -12.12
N ASN A 18 4.88 21.60 -12.07
CA ASN A 18 5.84 20.70 -11.46
C ASN A 18 5.63 20.57 -9.95
N ASP A 19 5.52 21.69 -9.23
CA ASP A 19 5.24 21.68 -7.79
C ASP A 19 3.76 21.43 -7.48
N GLN A 20 2.85 21.83 -8.37
CA GLN A 20 1.42 21.52 -8.23
C GLN A 20 1.16 20.00 -8.28
N VAL A 21 1.62 19.29 -9.30
CA VAL A 21 1.27 17.87 -9.49
C VAL A 21 1.87 16.97 -8.40
N VAL A 22 3.07 17.29 -7.89
CA VAL A 22 3.64 16.56 -6.76
C VAL A 22 2.90 16.89 -5.45
N THR A 23 2.36 18.11 -5.29
CA THR A 23 1.49 18.45 -4.15
C THR A 23 0.21 17.62 -4.20
N ASP A 24 -0.46 17.59 -5.35
CA ASP A 24 -1.69 16.82 -5.55
C ASP A 24 -1.46 15.33 -5.28
N MET A 25 -0.34 14.77 -5.78
CA MET A 25 0.00 13.36 -5.58
C MET A 25 0.29 13.01 -4.11
N ARG A 26 0.96 13.92 -3.38
CA ARG A 26 1.24 13.73 -1.94
C ARG A 26 -0.02 13.82 -1.10
N LEU A 27 -0.92 14.77 -1.39
CA LEU A 27 -2.24 14.85 -0.74
C LEU A 27 -3.03 13.56 -0.98
N TRP A 28 -3.14 13.13 -2.23
CA TRP A 28 -3.82 11.88 -2.59
C TRP A 28 -3.22 10.67 -1.87
N LEU A 29 -1.89 10.54 -1.86
CA LEU A 29 -1.25 9.40 -1.22
C LEU A 29 -1.40 9.46 0.30
N ARG A 30 -1.26 10.61 0.94
CA ARG A 30 -1.47 10.77 2.40
C ARG A 30 -2.84 10.27 2.83
N ASP A 31 -3.87 10.62 2.07
CA ASP A 31 -5.24 10.22 2.36
C ASP A 31 -5.42 8.72 2.09
N SER A 32 -4.89 8.22 0.97
CA SER A 32 -4.90 6.78 0.63
C SER A 32 -4.16 5.90 1.65
N LEU A 33 -3.04 6.39 2.20
CA LEU A 33 -2.32 5.70 3.28
C LEU A 33 -3.20 5.56 4.53
N SER A 34 -4.07 6.53 4.80
CA SER A 34 -4.98 6.47 5.95
C SER A 34 -6.02 5.36 5.76
N THR A 35 -6.64 5.27 4.59
CA THR A 35 -7.54 4.15 4.24
C THR A 35 -6.83 2.80 4.33
N LEU A 36 -5.62 2.68 3.78
CA LEU A 36 -4.86 1.42 3.83
C LEU A 36 -4.49 1.00 5.26
N MET A 37 -4.20 1.98 6.13
CA MET A 37 -3.96 1.71 7.55
C MET A 37 -5.22 1.18 8.24
N GLU A 38 -6.39 1.74 7.94
CA GLU A 38 -7.68 1.24 8.45
C GLU A 38 -7.97 -0.19 7.96
N ASP A 39 -7.78 -0.46 6.67
CA ASP A 39 -7.96 -1.79 6.09
C ASP A 39 -7.00 -2.83 6.70
N ALA A 40 -5.72 -2.46 6.86
CA ALA A 40 -4.72 -3.32 7.49
C ALA A 40 -5.06 -3.59 8.96
N HIS A 41 -5.51 -2.57 9.69
CA HIS A 41 -5.95 -2.71 11.07
C HIS A 41 -7.17 -3.66 11.19
N GLN A 42 -8.14 -3.52 10.28
CA GLN A 42 -9.32 -4.39 10.26
C GLN A 42 -8.92 -5.85 9.98
N LEU A 43 -8.00 -6.08 9.03
CA LEU A 43 -7.51 -7.43 8.74
C LEU A 43 -6.76 -8.03 9.92
N ILE A 44 -5.83 -7.29 10.52
CA ILE A 44 -5.08 -7.73 11.70
C ILE A 44 -6.02 -8.06 12.85
N SER A 45 -7.00 -7.19 13.13
CA SER A 45 -7.98 -7.41 14.20
C SER A 45 -8.81 -8.68 13.95
N THR A 46 -9.28 -8.88 12.71
CA THR A 46 -10.00 -10.10 12.31
C THR A 46 -9.16 -11.36 12.55
N MET A 47 -7.86 -11.30 12.27
CA MET A 47 -6.94 -12.41 12.51
C MET A 47 -6.72 -12.67 14.00
N VAL A 48 -6.55 -11.62 14.80
CA VAL A 48 -6.37 -11.73 16.25
C VAL A 48 -7.63 -12.28 16.92
N ASP A 49 -8.81 -11.79 16.55
CA ASP A 49 -10.09 -12.25 17.09
C ASP A 49 -10.32 -13.73 16.79
N ARG A 50 -10.02 -14.14 15.54
CA ARG A 50 -10.11 -15.54 15.13
C ARG A 50 -9.08 -16.43 15.85
N ALA A 51 -7.85 -15.95 16.01
CA ALA A 51 -6.84 -16.66 16.77
C ALA A 51 -7.25 -16.82 18.24
N ALA A 52 -7.90 -15.83 18.84
CA ALA A 52 -8.40 -15.92 20.21
C ALA A 52 -9.54 -16.95 20.34
N SER A 53 -10.49 -16.96 19.41
CA SER A 53 -11.63 -17.88 19.46
C SER A 53 -11.27 -19.34 19.13
N GLU A 54 -10.23 -19.57 18.35
CA GLU A 54 -9.79 -20.90 17.90
C GLU A 54 -8.51 -21.38 18.62
N ILE A 55 -8.19 -20.84 19.81
CA ILE A 55 -6.91 -21.07 20.52
C ILE A 55 -6.58 -22.54 20.78
N ASP A 56 -7.59 -23.36 21.04
CA ASP A 56 -7.42 -24.79 21.38
C ASP A 56 -7.36 -25.73 20.17
N VAL A 57 -7.49 -25.19 18.95
CA VAL A 57 -7.36 -25.98 17.74
C VAL A 57 -5.90 -26.35 17.51
N LEU A 58 -5.59 -27.64 17.62
CA LEU A 58 -4.29 -28.19 17.21
C LEU A 58 -4.20 -28.29 15.70
N PHE A 59 -3.01 -28.01 15.16
CA PHE A 59 -2.74 -27.96 13.73
C PHE A 59 -1.34 -28.53 13.44
N PRO A 60 -1.14 -29.28 12.33
CA PRO A 60 0.19 -29.74 11.97
C PRO A 60 1.06 -28.57 11.48
N GLY A 61 2.20 -28.33 12.12
CA GLY A 61 3.21 -27.39 11.62
C GLY A 61 3.97 -27.99 10.43
N TYR A 62 4.34 -27.16 9.46
CA TYR A 62 5.03 -27.59 8.24
C TYR A 62 6.39 -26.92 8.07
N THR A 63 7.37 -27.71 7.66
CA THR A 63 8.66 -27.25 7.13
C THR A 63 8.95 -28.04 5.86
N HIS A 64 9.31 -27.38 4.75
CA HIS A 64 9.45 -28.03 3.43
C HIS A 64 8.19 -28.82 3.00
N MET A 65 7.01 -28.37 3.42
CA MET A 65 5.74 -29.08 3.25
C MET A 65 5.71 -30.51 3.83
N GLN A 66 6.63 -30.82 4.73
CA GLN A 66 6.61 -32.01 5.57
C GLN A 66 6.06 -31.67 6.95
N ARG A 67 5.27 -32.57 7.54
CA ARG A 67 4.77 -32.43 8.91
C ARG A 67 5.96 -32.40 9.86
N ALA A 68 6.09 -31.32 10.62
CA ALA A 68 7.16 -31.11 11.58
C ALA A 68 6.67 -31.39 13.00
N GLN A 69 6.20 -30.37 13.70
CA GLN A 69 5.67 -30.47 15.06
C GLN A 69 4.23 -29.95 15.12
N PRO A 70 3.40 -30.44 16.06
CA PRO A 70 2.11 -29.84 16.34
C PRO A 70 2.26 -28.38 16.76
N ILE A 71 1.38 -27.54 16.24
CA ILE A 71 1.22 -26.13 16.63
C ILE A 71 -0.25 -25.88 17.00
N ARG A 72 -0.55 -24.70 17.53
CA ARG A 72 -1.94 -24.21 17.57
C ARG A 72 -2.26 -23.53 16.24
N TRP A 73 -3.46 -23.71 15.72
CA TRP A 73 -3.93 -23.00 14.52
C TRP A 73 -3.83 -21.48 14.68
N SER A 74 -4.17 -20.98 15.85
CA SER A 74 -4.00 -19.57 16.24
C SER A 74 -2.55 -19.09 16.15
N HIS A 75 -1.57 -19.96 16.38
CA HIS A 75 -0.16 -19.62 16.20
C HIS A 75 0.18 -19.38 14.72
N TRP A 76 -0.39 -20.16 13.80
CA TRP A 76 -0.27 -19.92 12.37
C TRP A 76 -0.96 -18.60 11.97
N ILE A 77 -2.17 -18.33 12.44
CA ILE A 77 -2.88 -17.06 12.15
C ILE A 77 -2.05 -15.87 12.62
N LEU A 78 -1.59 -15.89 13.87
CA LEU A 78 -0.83 -14.79 14.46
C LEU A 78 0.52 -14.56 13.75
N SER A 79 1.12 -15.60 13.15
CA SER A 79 2.35 -15.42 12.35
C SER A 79 2.14 -14.45 11.17
N HIS A 80 0.96 -14.48 10.54
CA HIS A 80 0.59 -13.57 9.47
C HIS A 80 0.15 -12.20 9.99
N ALA A 81 -0.58 -12.15 11.10
CA ALA A 81 -0.94 -10.88 11.75
C ALA A 81 0.31 -10.06 12.15
N VAL A 82 1.35 -10.73 12.66
CA VAL A 82 2.64 -10.11 13.02
C VAL A 82 3.43 -9.66 11.79
N ALA A 83 3.27 -10.31 10.63
CA ALA A 83 3.84 -9.81 9.38
C ALA A 83 3.17 -8.52 8.92
N LEU A 84 1.84 -8.50 8.94
CA LEU A 84 1.03 -7.33 8.57
C LEU A 84 1.19 -6.17 9.56
N SER A 85 1.43 -6.42 10.85
CA SER A 85 1.71 -5.34 11.80
C SER A 85 2.99 -4.59 11.45
N ARG A 86 4.04 -5.29 11.00
CA ARG A 86 5.25 -4.62 10.49
C ARG A 86 4.99 -3.86 9.20
N ASP A 87 4.02 -4.27 8.38
CA ASP A 87 3.63 -3.52 7.19
C ASP A 87 2.85 -2.25 7.57
N MET A 88 2.05 -2.31 8.62
CA MET A 88 1.38 -1.15 9.22
C MET A 88 2.39 -0.14 9.78
N ASP A 89 3.42 -0.59 10.50
CA ASP A 89 4.50 0.27 11.00
C ASP A 89 5.17 1.05 9.85
N ARG A 90 5.45 0.37 8.73
CA ARG A 90 6.02 0.99 7.53
C ARG A 90 5.10 2.03 6.91
N LEU A 91 3.78 1.80 6.86
CA LEU A 91 2.82 2.80 6.39
C LEU A 91 2.86 4.07 7.26
N GLN A 92 2.89 3.89 8.59
CA GLN A 92 2.94 5.02 9.52
C GLN A 92 4.23 5.83 9.37
N GLU A 93 5.37 5.15 9.19
CA GLU A 93 6.66 5.80 8.95
C GLU A 93 6.67 6.55 7.60
N MET A 94 6.16 5.93 6.55
CA MET A 94 6.08 6.52 5.21
C MET A 94 5.18 7.75 5.19
N LYS A 95 4.03 7.72 5.88
CA LYS A 95 3.09 8.85 5.95
C LYS A 95 3.78 10.14 6.39
N LYS A 96 4.74 10.06 7.32
CA LYS A 96 5.54 11.21 7.78
C LYS A 96 6.37 11.83 6.64
N ARG A 97 6.96 11.01 5.77
CA ARG A 97 7.75 11.46 4.60
C ARG A 97 6.88 11.94 3.44
N VAL A 98 5.69 11.36 3.27
CA VAL A 98 4.68 11.81 2.30
C VAL A 98 4.13 13.19 2.68
N ASN A 99 3.93 13.43 3.98
CA ASN A 99 3.31 14.66 4.49
C ASN A 99 4.27 15.85 4.62
N ILE A 100 5.06 16.10 3.57
CA ILE A 100 5.94 17.27 3.41
C ILE A 100 5.48 18.09 2.19
N LEU A 101 5.21 19.39 2.39
CA LEU A 101 4.71 20.31 1.37
C LEU A 101 5.78 20.61 0.30
N PRO A 102 5.54 20.29 -0.99
CA PRO A 102 6.42 20.72 -2.08
C PRO A 102 5.95 22.03 -2.75
N LEU A 103 4.69 22.46 -2.55
CA LEU A 103 4.14 23.67 -3.15
C LEU A 103 4.96 24.91 -2.76
N GLY A 104 5.14 25.82 -3.73
CA GLY A 104 6.03 26.98 -3.60
C GLY A 104 7.45 26.71 -4.10
N SER A 105 7.75 25.49 -4.57
CA SER A 105 9.00 25.17 -5.26
C SER A 105 9.04 25.66 -6.71
N GLY A 106 7.90 26.13 -7.25
CA GLY A 106 7.81 26.62 -8.61
C GLY A 106 8.19 25.54 -9.62
N ALA A 107 8.83 25.94 -10.72
CA ALA A 107 9.23 24.98 -11.76
C ALA A 107 10.49 24.18 -11.39
N ILE A 108 11.42 24.81 -10.66
CA ILE A 108 12.75 24.26 -10.36
C ILE A 108 13.46 25.01 -9.22
N ALA A 109 13.46 26.34 -9.25
CA ALA A 109 14.32 27.18 -8.40
C ALA A 109 13.56 27.94 -7.30
N GLY A 110 12.36 27.49 -6.95
CA GLY A 110 11.44 28.21 -6.08
C GLY A 110 10.52 29.13 -6.85
N THR A 111 9.61 29.76 -6.11
CA THR A 111 8.78 30.86 -6.63
C THR A 111 9.52 32.20 -6.51
N PRO A 112 9.51 33.05 -7.55
CA PRO A 112 10.17 34.36 -7.50
C PRO A 112 9.36 35.41 -6.72
N PHE A 113 8.19 35.02 -6.20
CA PHE A 113 7.34 35.85 -5.36
C PHE A 113 7.57 35.49 -3.89
N ASP A 114 7.35 36.43 -2.99
CA ASP A 114 7.42 36.21 -1.54
C ASP A 114 6.18 35.45 -1.04
N ILE A 115 6.06 34.19 -1.47
CA ILE A 115 4.97 33.29 -1.07
C ILE A 115 5.27 32.74 0.32
N ASP A 116 4.34 32.95 1.24
CA ASP A 116 4.37 32.32 2.55
C ASP A 116 4.09 30.81 2.44
N ARG A 117 5.16 30.01 2.45
CA ARG A 117 5.05 28.54 2.40
C ARG A 117 4.58 27.94 3.73
N GLU A 118 4.74 28.64 4.86
CA GLU A 118 4.20 28.19 6.15
C GLU A 118 2.68 28.33 6.18
N PHE A 119 2.15 29.41 5.59
CA PHE A 119 0.72 29.55 5.36
C PHE A 119 0.19 28.38 4.51
N LEU A 120 0.81 28.11 3.36
CA LEU A 120 0.39 26.99 2.49
C LEU A 120 0.48 25.63 3.19
N GLN A 121 1.51 25.42 4.00
CA GLN A 121 1.71 24.19 4.77
C GLN A 121 0.55 23.97 5.75
N LYS A 122 0.15 25.02 6.49
CA LYS A 122 -0.96 24.98 7.44
C LYS A 122 -2.30 24.74 6.72
N GLU A 123 -2.57 25.50 5.65
CA GLU A 123 -3.82 25.39 4.88
C GLU A 123 -4.01 24.00 4.24
N LEU A 124 -2.93 23.36 3.82
CA LEU A 124 -2.97 22.03 3.19
C LEU A 124 -2.69 20.87 4.18
N ALA A 125 -2.54 21.19 5.47
CA ALA A 125 -2.30 20.23 6.56
C ALA A 125 -1.06 19.33 6.34
N PHE A 126 0.04 19.91 5.88
CA PHE A 126 1.34 19.23 5.83
C PHE A 126 2.08 19.37 7.16
N ASP A 127 2.93 18.41 7.52
CA ASP A 127 3.71 18.43 8.78
C ASP A 127 5.03 19.21 8.65
N GLY A 128 5.43 19.53 7.42
CA GLY A 128 6.65 20.27 7.13
C GLY A 128 6.71 20.76 5.69
N ILE A 129 7.80 21.45 5.37
CA ILE A 129 8.03 22.09 4.08
C ILE A 129 9.26 21.48 3.43
N SER A 130 9.21 21.24 2.11
CA SER A 130 10.38 20.74 1.38
C SER A 130 11.57 21.70 1.49
N LEU A 131 12.75 21.13 1.72
CA LEU A 131 13.97 21.89 2.01
C LEU A 131 14.62 22.49 0.75
N ASN A 132 14.42 21.87 -0.41
CA ASN A 132 15.03 22.27 -1.67
C ASN A 132 14.02 22.16 -2.82
N SER A 133 13.94 23.17 -3.67
CA SER A 133 12.95 23.25 -4.76
C SER A 133 13.25 22.29 -5.92
N MET A 134 14.53 22.02 -6.20
CA MET A 134 14.92 21.08 -7.24
C MET A 134 14.57 19.66 -6.80
N ASP A 135 14.92 19.29 -5.57
CA ASP A 135 14.50 18.02 -4.97
C ASP A 135 12.97 17.87 -4.98
N ALA A 136 12.25 18.86 -4.44
CA ALA A 136 10.80 18.80 -4.29
C ALA A 136 10.05 18.54 -5.60
N THR A 137 10.56 19.07 -6.71
CA THR A 137 9.95 18.89 -8.04
C THR A 137 10.48 17.66 -8.77
N GLY A 138 11.72 17.24 -8.54
CA GLY A 138 12.36 16.13 -9.24
C GLY A 138 12.18 14.75 -8.60
N GLN A 139 12.13 14.66 -7.26
CA GLN A 139 12.09 13.37 -6.57
C GLN A 139 10.72 12.69 -6.63
N ARG A 140 10.73 11.35 -6.61
CA ARG A 140 9.52 10.51 -6.48
C ARG A 140 9.72 9.37 -5.48
N ASP A 141 10.57 9.58 -4.49
CA ASP A 141 10.95 8.59 -3.48
C ASP A 141 9.72 8.06 -2.76
N PHE A 142 8.78 8.93 -2.41
CA PHE A 142 7.54 8.56 -1.74
C PHE A 142 6.67 7.59 -2.55
N VAL A 143 6.75 7.63 -3.89
CA VAL A 143 6.06 6.70 -4.79
C VAL A 143 6.79 5.36 -4.82
N VAL A 144 8.11 5.38 -4.92
CA VAL A 144 8.95 4.17 -4.88
C VAL A 144 8.76 3.45 -3.55
N GLU A 145 8.79 4.18 -2.44
CA GLU A 145 8.61 3.64 -1.10
C GLU A 145 7.25 2.97 -0.95
N PHE A 146 6.18 3.63 -1.44
CA PHE A 146 4.83 3.07 -1.47
C PHE A 146 4.74 1.79 -2.30
N LEU A 147 5.35 1.76 -3.49
CA LEU A 147 5.34 0.59 -4.36
C LEU A 147 6.17 -0.57 -3.78
N PHE A 148 7.28 -0.27 -3.12
CA PHE A 148 8.08 -1.25 -2.41
C PHE A 148 7.30 -1.85 -1.24
N TRP A 149 6.67 -0.99 -0.42
CA TRP A 149 5.77 -1.42 0.65
C TRP A 149 4.66 -2.33 0.12
N GLY A 150 3.97 -1.91 -0.95
CA GLY A 150 2.89 -2.69 -1.55
C GLY A 150 3.37 -4.05 -2.08
N SER A 151 4.59 -4.10 -2.62
CA SER A 151 5.22 -5.34 -3.08
C SER A 151 5.49 -6.30 -1.91
N LEU A 152 6.00 -5.78 -0.79
CA LEU A 152 6.27 -6.57 0.41
C LEU A 152 4.97 -7.06 1.08
N CYS A 153 4.00 -6.17 1.27
CA CYS A 153 2.69 -6.50 1.86
C CYS A 153 1.99 -7.60 1.05
N LEU A 154 1.94 -7.47 -0.28
CA LEU A 154 1.38 -8.52 -1.13
C LEU A 154 2.20 -9.81 -1.17
N THR A 155 3.50 -9.77 -0.82
CA THR A 155 4.29 -11.00 -0.63
C THR A 155 3.90 -11.72 0.67
N HIS A 156 3.58 -11.00 1.74
CA HIS A 156 3.02 -11.62 2.95
C HIS A 156 1.62 -12.19 2.72
N LEU A 157 0.77 -11.46 1.99
CA LEU A 157 -0.58 -11.92 1.63
C LEU A 157 -0.55 -13.09 0.64
N SER A 158 0.41 -13.13 -0.28
CA SER A 158 0.58 -14.26 -1.20
C SER A 158 1.00 -15.53 -0.47
N LYS A 159 1.87 -15.43 0.54
CA LYS A 159 2.20 -16.56 1.43
C LYS A 159 0.95 -17.07 2.15
N MET A 160 0.15 -16.18 2.72
CA MET A 160 -1.09 -16.56 3.41
C MET A 160 -2.06 -17.25 2.45
N ALA A 161 -2.21 -16.70 1.25
CA ALA A 161 -3.05 -17.28 0.22
C ALA A 161 -2.57 -18.69 -0.18
N GLU A 162 -1.27 -18.91 -0.35
CA GLU A 162 -0.70 -20.22 -0.66
C GLU A 162 -1.02 -21.25 0.43
N ASP A 163 -0.76 -20.90 1.69
CA ASP A 163 -1.03 -21.77 2.84
C ASP A 163 -2.53 -22.15 2.89
N LEU A 164 -3.43 -21.16 2.80
CA LEU A 164 -4.88 -21.40 2.82
C LEU A 164 -5.37 -22.20 1.60
N MET A 165 -4.80 -21.97 0.42
CA MET A 165 -5.11 -22.76 -0.78
C MET A 165 -4.76 -24.22 -0.54
N LEU A 166 -3.54 -24.51 -0.07
CA LEU A 166 -3.10 -25.86 0.27
C LEU A 166 -4.01 -26.50 1.33
N TYR A 167 -4.32 -25.78 2.40
CA TYR A 167 -5.17 -26.26 3.50
C TYR A 167 -6.62 -26.52 3.08
N SER A 168 -7.09 -25.88 2.00
CA SER A 168 -8.43 -26.07 1.43
C SER A 168 -8.54 -27.21 0.42
N THR A 169 -7.41 -27.79 0.00
CA THR A 169 -7.39 -28.96 -0.90
C THR A 169 -8.07 -30.18 -0.27
N LYS A 170 -8.45 -31.18 -1.07
CA LYS A 170 -9.02 -32.42 -0.53
C LYS A 170 -7.97 -33.26 0.18
N GLU A 171 -6.72 -33.17 -0.24
CA GLU A 171 -5.57 -33.88 0.31
C GLU A 171 -5.24 -33.44 1.73
N PHE A 172 -5.39 -32.13 2.03
CA PHE A 172 -5.20 -31.59 3.39
C PHE A 172 -6.52 -31.55 4.15
N SER A 173 -7.58 -30.99 3.56
CA SER A 173 -8.93 -30.88 4.13
C SER A 173 -8.97 -30.24 5.52
N PHE A 174 -8.10 -29.25 5.80
CA PHE A 174 -8.06 -28.59 7.10
C PHE A 174 -9.07 -27.45 7.22
N ILE A 175 -9.33 -26.76 6.11
CA ILE A 175 -10.27 -25.63 6.07
C ILE A 175 -11.24 -25.78 4.91
N MET A 176 -12.36 -25.06 5.00
CA MET A 176 -13.29 -24.89 3.89
C MET A 176 -13.58 -23.40 3.69
N LEU A 177 -13.46 -22.95 2.45
CA LEU A 177 -13.81 -21.57 2.10
C LEU A 177 -15.34 -21.41 2.05
N SER A 178 -15.83 -20.24 2.47
CA SER A 178 -17.24 -19.88 2.33
C SER A 178 -17.59 -19.59 0.89
N ASP A 179 -18.84 -19.82 0.51
CA ASP A 179 -19.32 -19.63 -0.88
C ASP A 179 -19.13 -18.19 -1.38
N ALA A 180 -19.17 -17.19 -0.49
CA ALA A 180 -18.93 -15.79 -0.85
C ALA A 180 -17.50 -15.51 -1.37
N TYR A 181 -16.54 -16.37 -1.06
CA TYR A 181 -15.11 -16.20 -1.39
C TYR A 181 -14.55 -17.36 -2.23
N SER A 182 -15.42 -18.23 -2.76
CA SER A 182 -15.06 -19.36 -3.60
C SER A 182 -16.06 -19.52 -4.74
N THR A 183 -15.62 -19.86 -5.94
CA THR A 183 -16.53 -20.28 -7.01
C THR A 183 -16.75 -21.79 -6.95
N GLY A 184 -17.95 -22.21 -7.36
CA GLY A 184 -18.29 -23.62 -7.54
C GLY A 184 -18.48 -23.97 -9.00
N SER A 185 -18.59 -25.25 -9.29
CA SER A 185 -19.13 -25.73 -10.57
C SER A 185 -20.51 -26.32 -10.34
N SER A 186 -21.50 -25.93 -11.15
CA SER A 186 -22.83 -26.55 -11.10
C SER A 186 -22.80 -28.06 -11.35
N LEU A 187 -21.76 -28.55 -12.04
CA LEU A 187 -21.51 -29.97 -12.30
C LEU A 187 -20.82 -30.70 -11.13
N MET A 188 -20.15 -29.97 -10.23
CA MET A 188 -19.37 -30.54 -9.12
C MET A 188 -19.63 -29.74 -7.83
N PRO A 189 -20.75 -29.98 -7.13
CA PRO A 189 -21.17 -29.19 -5.96
C PRO A 189 -20.15 -29.19 -4.80
N GLN A 190 -19.36 -30.24 -4.68
CA GLN A 190 -18.31 -30.39 -3.68
C GLN A 190 -17.02 -29.61 -4.00
N LYS A 191 -16.88 -29.10 -5.22
CA LYS A 191 -15.69 -28.40 -5.70
C LYS A 191 -15.83 -26.91 -5.39
N LYS A 192 -15.02 -26.43 -4.45
CA LYS A 192 -14.85 -25.00 -4.15
C LYS A 192 -13.48 -24.54 -4.63
N ASN A 193 -13.45 -23.65 -5.62
CA ASN A 193 -12.23 -23.04 -6.12
C ASN A 193 -11.85 -21.86 -5.21
N ALA A 194 -10.56 -21.71 -4.94
CA ALA A 194 -10.05 -20.67 -4.05
C ALA A 194 -9.82 -19.33 -4.77
N ASP A 195 -10.78 -18.87 -5.59
CA ASP A 195 -10.57 -17.74 -6.51
C ASP A 195 -10.12 -16.47 -5.79
N SER A 196 -10.67 -16.18 -4.61
CA SER A 196 -10.26 -15.03 -3.80
C SER A 196 -8.78 -15.08 -3.43
N LEU A 197 -8.28 -16.25 -3.02
CA LEU A 197 -6.88 -16.46 -2.64
C LEU A 197 -5.97 -16.44 -3.87
N GLU A 198 -6.41 -17.04 -4.98
CA GLU A 198 -5.68 -16.98 -6.26
C GLU A 198 -5.52 -15.54 -6.74
N LEU A 199 -6.60 -14.75 -6.65
CA LEU A 199 -6.58 -13.34 -7.00
C LEU A 199 -5.63 -12.56 -6.09
N ILE A 200 -5.70 -12.73 -4.76
CA ILE A 200 -4.77 -12.10 -3.80
C ILE A 200 -3.31 -12.41 -4.17
N ARG A 201 -2.99 -13.71 -4.36
CA ARG A 201 -1.65 -14.17 -4.74
C ARG A 201 -1.20 -13.55 -6.08
N SER A 202 -2.10 -13.48 -7.07
CA SER A 202 -1.78 -12.93 -8.39
C SER A 202 -1.46 -11.42 -8.38
N LYS A 203 -2.08 -10.65 -7.48
CA LYS A 203 -1.85 -9.19 -7.40
C LYS A 203 -0.43 -8.84 -7.00
N ALA A 204 0.27 -9.72 -6.29
CA ALA A 204 1.68 -9.53 -5.91
C ALA A 204 2.56 -9.23 -7.14
N GLY A 205 2.40 -10.00 -8.22
CA GLY A 205 3.18 -9.79 -9.45
C GLY A 205 2.90 -8.45 -10.12
N ARG A 206 1.63 -7.99 -10.12
CA ARG A 206 1.26 -6.70 -10.72
C ARG A 206 1.89 -5.52 -9.96
N VAL A 207 1.81 -5.53 -8.63
CA VAL A 207 2.37 -4.42 -7.83
C VAL A 207 3.88 -4.43 -7.85
N PHE A 208 4.51 -5.61 -7.80
CA PHE A 208 5.95 -5.73 -7.99
C PHE A 208 6.40 -5.20 -9.36
N GLY A 209 5.68 -5.54 -10.43
CA GLY A 209 5.96 -5.02 -11.78
C GLY A 209 5.90 -3.49 -11.84
N ASN A 210 4.91 -2.88 -11.19
CA ASN A 210 4.83 -1.41 -11.07
C ASN A 210 6.04 -0.83 -10.31
N CYS A 211 6.45 -1.47 -9.19
CA CYS A 211 7.62 -1.04 -8.42
C CYS A 211 8.90 -1.09 -9.27
N ALA A 212 9.15 -2.23 -9.92
CA ALA A 212 10.33 -2.43 -10.76
C ALA A 212 10.36 -1.45 -11.94
N GLY A 213 9.23 -1.31 -12.63
CA GLY A 213 9.08 -0.38 -13.76
C GLY A 213 9.30 1.07 -13.35
N PHE A 214 8.64 1.51 -12.28
CA PHE A 214 8.74 2.90 -11.81
C PHE A 214 10.15 3.25 -11.34
N LEU A 215 10.80 2.36 -10.58
CA LEU A 215 12.19 2.58 -10.17
C LEU A 215 13.13 2.67 -11.37
N MET A 216 12.89 1.86 -12.42
CA MET A 216 13.68 1.92 -13.64
C MET A 216 13.40 3.19 -14.46
N THR A 217 12.19 3.77 -14.40
CA THR A 217 11.90 5.09 -14.96
C THR A 217 12.75 6.18 -14.32
N LEU A 218 12.99 6.12 -13.00
CA LEU A 218 13.80 7.12 -12.29
C LEU A 218 15.31 6.95 -12.52
N LYS A 219 15.76 5.74 -12.84
CA LYS A 219 17.18 5.40 -12.94
C LYS A 219 17.87 6.25 -14.00
N GLY A 220 18.80 7.09 -13.55
CA GLY A 220 19.66 7.91 -14.41
C GLY A 220 18.95 9.09 -15.08
N LEU A 221 17.76 9.49 -14.62
CA LEU A 221 17.16 10.75 -15.05
C LEU A 221 18.04 11.93 -14.64
N PRO A 222 18.29 12.90 -15.53
CA PRO A 222 18.97 14.13 -15.16
C PRO A 222 18.05 14.98 -14.28
N SER A 223 18.62 15.84 -13.44
CA SER A 223 17.82 16.86 -12.75
C SER A 223 17.19 17.83 -13.78
N THR A 224 16.00 18.38 -13.57
CA THR A 224 15.20 18.33 -12.33
C THR A 224 13.87 17.59 -12.51
N TYR A 225 12.90 18.17 -13.22
CA TYR A 225 11.63 17.53 -13.58
C TYR A 225 11.72 17.04 -15.02
N ASN A 226 11.33 15.79 -15.27
CA ASN A 226 11.22 15.18 -16.60
C ASN A 226 9.86 14.51 -16.77
#